data_AF-A0A7S2CCU2-F1
#
_entry.id   AF-A0A7S2CCU2-F1
#
_cell.length_a   1.000
_cell.length_b   1.000
_cell.length_c   1.000
_cell.angle_alpha   90.00
_cell.angle_beta   90.00
_cell.angle_gamma   90.00
#
_symmetry.space_group_name_H-M   'P 1'
#
loop_
_entity.id
_entity.type
_entity.pdbx_description
1 polymer ?
#
loop_
_entity_poly.entity_id
_entity_poly.type
_entity_poly.pdbx_seq_one_letter_code
_entity_poly.pdbx_strand_id
1 'polypeptide(L)'
;VVFTDIKGPLIESHCGLRYSIVFIDQVTRSACTYYMSKKSDAADKLKRYLSYVKKLGWCVGLIRADRGSEYFGLDGEHVQQDSVKTFTDFERVADENGVTVEA
;
A
#
# COMPACT_ATOMS: atom_id res chain seq x y z
N VAL A 1 12.90 -5.13 1.73
CA VAL A 1 12.02 -4.01 2.15
C VAL A 1 11.56 -3.31 0.90
N VAL A 2 10.24 -3.05 0.81
CA VAL A 2 9.64 -2.31 -0.29
C VAL A 2 9.11 -0.99 0.26
N PHE A 3 9.44 0.13 -0.38
CA PHE A 3 8.86 1.43 -0.04
C PHE A 3 7.64 1.71 -0.91
N THR A 4 6.62 2.33 -0.35
CA THR A 4 5.43 2.75 -1.09
C THR A 4 5.07 4.20 -0.80
N ASP A 5 4.56 4.88 -1.82
CA ASP A 5 4.02 6.23 -1.71
C ASP A 5 2.88 6.45 -2.73
N ILE A 6 1.93 7.32 -2.39
CA ILE A 6 0.83 7.73 -3.26
C ILE A 6 1.00 9.20 -3.65
N LYS A 7 1.04 9.43 -4.95
CA LYS A 7 1.03 10.75 -5.54
C LYS A 7 -0.35 11.10 -6.08
N GLY A 8 -0.85 12.27 -5.71
CA GLY A 8 -2.04 12.91 -6.30
C GLY A 8 -2.80 13.79 -5.31
N PRO A 9 -3.94 14.38 -5.74
CA PRO A 9 -4.54 14.21 -7.05
C PRO A 9 -3.72 14.84 -8.19
N LEU A 10 -3.61 14.12 -9.30
CA LEU A 10 -2.97 14.54 -10.55
C LEU A 10 -4.04 15.02 -11.55
N ILE A 11 -3.61 15.56 -12.69
CA ILE A 11 -4.51 15.81 -13.83
C ILE A 11 -5.19 14.49 -14.19
N GLU A 12 -6.52 14.51 -14.20
CA GLU A 12 -7.33 13.33 -14.45
C GLU A 12 -7.11 12.83 -15.88
N SER A 13 -6.82 11.53 -16.02
CA SER A 13 -6.76 10.88 -17.32
C SER A 13 -8.15 10.66 -17.93
N HIS A 14 -8.21 10.32 -19.21
CA HIS A 14 -9.48 9.99 -19.91
C HIS A 14 -10.31 8.89 -19.22
N CYS A 15 -9.69 8.04 -18.40
CA CYS A 15 -10.37 6.96 -17.67
C CYS A 15 -10.66 7.30 -16.20
N GLY A 16 -10.56 8.56 -15.78
CA GLY A 16 -10.83 8.97 -14.40
C GLY A 16 -9.73 8.59 -13.40
N LEU A 17 -8.52 8.27 -13.87
CA LEU A 17 -7.37 7.98 -13.00
C LEU A 17 -6.68 9.29 -12.63
N ARG A 18 -6.51 9.54 -11.33
CA ARG A 18 -5.96 10.78 -10.76
C ARG A 18 -4.97 10.56 -9.62
N TYR A 19 -4.64 9.31 -9.29
CA TYR A 19 -3.59 8.98 -8.33
C TYR A 19 -2.65 7.94 -8.92
N SER A 20 -1.41 7.91 -8.43
CA SER A 20 -0.46 6.83 -8.70
C SER A 20 0.14 6.34 -7.40
N ILE A 21 0.19 5.02 -7.22
CA ILE A 21 0.95 4.38 -6.15
C ILE A 21 2.19 3.72 -6.76
N VAL A 22 3.33 3.85 -6.08
CA VAL A 22 4.58 3.19 -6.49
C VAL A 22 5.07 2.25 -5.41
N PHE A 23 5.55 1.07 -5.80
CA PHE A 23 6.26 0.13 -4.95
C PHE A 23 7.71 0.06 -5.40
N ILE A 24 8.65 0.45 -4.55
CA ILE A 24 10.09 0.48 -4.83
C ILE A 24 10.78 -0.59 -3.99
N ASP A 25 11.26 -1.63 -4.65
CA ASP A 25 12.04 -2.68 -4.00
C ASP A 25 13.49 -2.24 -3.80
N GLN A 26 13.98 -2.28 -2.55
CA GLN A 26 15.33 -1.84 -2.22
C GLN A 26 16.43 -2.79 -2.73
N VAL A 27 16.13 -4.08 -2.86
CA VAL A 27 17.10 -5.12 -3.25
C VAL A 27 17.31 -5.09 -4.76
N THR A 28 16.23 -5.15 -5.53
CA THR A 28 16.30 -5.20 -7.00
C THR A 28 16.39 -3.81 -7.63
N ARG A 29 16.10 -2.74 -6.86
CA ARG A 29 15.90 -1.37 -7.35
C ARG A 29 14.74 -1.25 -8.35
N SER A 30 13.88 -2.26 -8.46
CA SER A 30 12.72 -2.19 -9.35
C SER A 30 11.64 -1.28 -8.78
N ALA A 31 11.05 -0.46 -9.62
CA ALA A 31 9.86 0.32 -9.30
C ALA A 31 8.64 -0.24 -10.06
N CYS A 32 7.55 -0.48 -9.35
CA CYS A 32 6.28 -0.92 -9.93
C CYS A 32 5.20 0.13 -9.61
N THR A 33 4.69 0.81 -10.62
CA THR A 33 3.69 1.88 -10.46
C THR A 33 2.33 1.43 -10.98
N TYR A 34 1.27 1.72 -10.21
CA TYR A 34 -0.11 1.54 -10.62
C TYR A 34 -0.86 2.87 -10.58
N TYR A 35 -1.76 3.07 -11.55
CA TYR A 35 -2.69 4.20 -11.57
C TYR A 35 -4.02 3.84 -10.90
N MET A 36 -4.62 4.83 -10.24
CA MET A 36 -5.81 4.67 -9.41
C MET A 36 -6.79 5.85 -9.60
N SER A 37 -8.07 5.58 -9.42
CA SER A 37 -9.11 6.62 -9.41
C SER A 37 -9.27 7.23 -8.02
N LYS A 38 -9.12 6.41 -6.97
CA LYS A 38 -9.22 6.83 -5.56
C LYS A 38 -8.03 6.31 -4.77
N LYS A 39 -7.70 6.99 -3.66
CA LYS A 39 -6.66 6.51 -2.72
C LYS A 39 -7.00 5.14 -2.12
N SER A 40 -8.29 4.86 -1.89
CA SER A 40 -8.79 3.58 -1.39
C SER A 40 -8.48 2.38 -2.30
N ASP A 41 -8.14 2.61 -3.58
CA ASP A 41 -7.77 1.54 -4.51
C ASP A 41 -6.37 0.95 -4.19
N ALA A 42 -5.64 1.54 -3.23
CA ALA A 42 -4.28 1.13 -2.84
C ALA A 42 -4.20 -0.34 -2.42
N ALA A 43 -5.19 -0.84 -1.67
CA ALA A 43 -5.24 -2.23 -1.22
C ALA A 43 -5.29 -3.22 -2.40
N ASP A 44 -6.08 -2.92 -3.42
CA ASP A 44 -6.15 -3.72 -4.65
C ASP A 44 -4.83 -3.69 -5.42
N LYS A 45 -4.14 -2.53 -5.44
CA LYS A 45 -2.82 -2.42 -6.10
C LYS A 45 -1.75 -3.18 -5.33
N LEU A 46 -1.79 -3.17 -3.99
CA LEU A 46 -0.93 -4.00 -3.16
C LEU A 46 -1.13 -5.48 -3.47
N LYS A 47 -2.37 -5.97 -3.48
CA LYS A 47 -2.67 -7.37 -3.82
C LYS A 47 -2.10 -7.76 -5.19
N ARG A 48 -2.26 -6.87 -6.18
CA ARG A 48 -1.70 -7.08 -7.52
C ARG A 48 -0.17 -7.10 -7.53
N TYR A 49 0.46 -6.22 -6.78
CA TYR A 49 1.92 -6.17 -6.62
C TYR A 49 2.46 -7.46 -6.00
N LEU A 50 1.90 -7.88 -4.86
CA LEU A 50 2.32 -9.10 -4.17
C LEU A 50 2.14 -10.35 -5.04
N SER A 51 1.04 -10.44 -5.80
CA SER A 51 0.83 -11.52 -6.76
C SER A 51 1.88 -11.52 -7.89
N TYR A 52 2.25 -10.33 -8.38
CA TYR A 52 3.30 -10.19 -9.38
C TYR A 52 4.67 -10.64 -8.85
N VAL A 53 5.08 -10.15 -7.67
CA VAL A 53 6.35 -10.53 -7.02
C VAL A 53 6.41 -12.03 -6.76
N LYS A 54 5.30 -12.63 -6.30
CA LYS A 54 5.18 -14.09 -6.09
C LYS A 54 5.36 -14.89 -7.38
N LYS A 55 4.81 -14.41 -8.51
CA LYS A 55 5.01 -15.05 -9.82
C LYS A 55 6.46 -14.99 -10.31
N LEU A 56 7.24 -14.01 -9.84
CA LEU A 56 8.67 -13.92 -10.11
C LEU A 56 9.52 -14.83 -9.20
N GLY A 57 8.90 -15.57 -8.27
CA GLY A 57 9.60 -16.45 -7.32
C GLY A 57 10.08 -15.76 -6.05
N TRP A 58 9.62 -14.53 -5.78
CA TRP A 58 10.02 -13.73 -4.63
C TRP A 58 8.86 -13.52 -3.65
N CYS A 59 9.16 -13.15 -2.41
CA CYS A 59 8.18 -12.73 -1.42
C CYS A 59 8.58 -11.38 -0.80
N VAL A 60 7.58 -10.60 -0.41
CA VAL A 60 7.77 -9.33 0.30
C VAL A 60 7.50 -9.60 1.77
N GLY A 61 8.45 -9.31 2.66
CA GLY A 61 8.25 -9.43 4.10
C GLY A 61 7.88 -8.12 4.81
N LEU A 62 8.28 -6.98 4.25
CA LEU A 62 8.11 -5.66 4.86
C LEU A 62 7.85 -4.59 3.80
N ILE A 63 6.77 -3.83 4.02
CA ILE A 63 6.43 -2.61 3.29
C ILE A 63 6.58 -1.41 4.22
N ARG A 64 7.23 -0.34 3.74
CA ARG A 64 7.29 0.96 4.40
C ARG A 64 6.47 1.98 3.64
N ALA A 65 5.48 2.56 4.30
CA ALA A 65 4.58 3.59 3.77
C ALA A 65 4.71 4.87 4.60
N ASP A 66 4.09 5.96 4.17
CA ASP A 66 3.89 7.11 5.07
C ASP A 66 2.68 6.85 5.99
N ARG A 67 2.43 7.74 6.96
CA ARG A 67 1.29 7.62 7.88
C ARG A 67 -0.05 8.02 7.25
N GLY A 68 -0.19 7.91 5.93
CA GLY A 68 -1.43 8.21 5.23
C GLY A 68 -2.58 7.31 5.71
N SER A 69 -3.78 7.87 5.79
CA SER A 69 -4.97 7.14 6.25
C SER A 69 -5.42 6.03 5.29
N GLU A 70 -4.90 6.04 4.07
CA GLU A 70 -4.99 4.94 3.11
C GLU A 70 -4.16 3.69 3.50
N TYR A 71 -3.11 3.88 4.29
CA TYR A 71 -2.17 2.84 4.72
C TYR A 71 -2.39 2.42 6.16
N PHE A 72 -2.86 3.33 7.01
CA PHE A 72 -3.08 3.11 8.44
C PHE A 72 -4.45 3.62 8.85
N GLY A 73 -5.14 2.90 9.76
CA GLY A 73 -6.44 3.32 10.27
C GLY A 73 -6.37 4.67 10.99
N LEU A 74 -7.53 5.30 11.25
CA LEU A 74 -7.65 6.56 12.03
C LEU A 74 -7.11 6.47 13.48
N ASP A 75 -6.64 5.29 13.87
CA ASP A 75 -6.10 4.96 15.19
C ASP A 75 -4.73 5.64 15.48
N GLY A 76 -4.22 6.46 14.56
CA GLY A 76 -2.93 7.14 14.68
C GLY A 76 -2.86 8.31 15.67
N GLU A 77 -3.99 8.83 16.19
CA GLU A 77 -3.95 9.95 17.14
C GLU A 77 -4.31 9.62 18.60
N HIS A 78 -5.27 8.75 18.93
CA HIS A 78 -5.60 8.47 20.34
C HIS A 78 -6.33 7.14 20.50
N VAL A 79 -5.60 6.04 20.70
CA VAL A 79 -6.22 4.74 20.99
C VAL A 79 -5.68 4.19 22.29
N GLN A 80 -6.58 4.11 23.28
CA GLN A 80 -6.34 3.45 24.57
C GLN A 80 -5.97 1.99 24.33
N GLN A 81 -5.15 1.44 25.23
CA GLN A 81 -4.48 0.14 25.17
C GLN A 81 -5.42 -1.09 24.95
N ASP A 82 -6.74 -0.89 24.96
CA ASP A 82 -7.81 -1.89 24.87
C ASP A 82 -8.75 -1.74 23.65
N SER A 83 -8.43 -0.87 22.69
CA SER A 83 -9.31 -0.65 21.53
C SER A 83 -8.99 -1.62 20.38
N VAL A 84 -10.03 -2.22 19.80
CA VAL A 84 -9.94 -3.04 18.59
C VAL A 84 -9.31 -2.22 17.47
N LYS A 85 -8.10 -2.59 17.02
CA LYS A 85 -7.44 -1.96 15.88
C LYS A 85 -8.34 -2.05 14.65
N THR A 86 -8.76 -0.91 14.12
CA THR A 86 -9.53 -0.89 12.87
C THR A 86 -8.55 -0.89 11.71
N PHE A 87 -8.18 -2.08 11.25
CA PHE A 87 -7.30 -2.25 10.10
C PHE A 87 -7.89 -1.61 8.85
N THR A 88 -7.06 -0.83 8.15
CA THR A 88 -7.37 -0.45 6.77
C THR A 88 -7.43 -1.68 5.86
N ASP A 89 -8.10 -1.54 4.72
CA ASP A 89 -8.07 -2.60 3.70
C ASP A 89 -6.64 -2.89 3.23
N PHE A 90 -5.75 -1.89 3.26
CA PHE A 90 -4.34 -2.05 2.92
C PHE A 90 -3.61 -2.94 3.93
N GLU A 91 -3.76 -2.66 5.22
CA GLU A 91 -3.17 -3.50 6.28
C GLU A 91 -3.75 -4.91 6.27
N ARG A 92 -5.07 -5.06 6.03
CA ARG A 92 -5.71 -6.37 5.93
C ARG A 92 -5.12 -7.21 4.80
N VAL A 93 -4.96 -6.62 3.61
CA VAL A 93 -4.33 -7.31 2.46
C VAL A 93 -2.88 -7.66 2.77
N ALA A 94 -2.13 -6.79 3.46
CA ALA A 94 -0.76 -7.07 3.86
C ALA A 94 -0.68 -8.27 4.83
N ASP A 95 -1.50 -8.27 5.88
CA ASP A 95 -1.56 -9.32 6.90
C ASP A 95 -1.97 -10.68 6.30
N GLU A 96 -3.01 -10.70 5.44
CA GLU A 96 -3.44 -11.91 4.71
C GLU A 96 -2.32 -12.52 3.84
N ASN A 97 -1.33 -11.72 3.45
CA ASN A 97 -0.17 -12.16 2.66
C ASN A 97 1.10 -12.31 3.49
N GLY A 98 1.03 -12.20 4.82
CA GLY A 98 2.17 -12.31 5.73
C GLY A 98 3.18 -11.18 5.58
N VAL A 99 2.72 -9.98 5.22
CA VAL A 99 3.54 -8.79 5.00
C VAL A 99 3.34 -7.79 6.13
N THR A 100 4.41 -7.35 6.77
CA THR A 100 4.35 -6.27 7.76
C THR A 100 4.31 -4.91 7.07
N VAL A 101 3.50 -3.97 7.59
CA VAL A 101 3.46 -2.57 7.15
C VAL A 101 4.00 -1.68 8.26
N GLU A 102 4.99 -0.87 7.96
CA GLU A 102 5.62 0.10 8.87
C GLU A 102 5.56 1.52 8.28
N ALA A 103 5.60 2.51 9.18
CA ALA A 103 5.76 3.93 8.84
C ALA A 103 7.21 4.40 9.01
#